data_AF-A0A520GSE2-F1
#
_entry.id   AF-A0A520GSE2-F1
#
_cell.length_a   1.000
_cell.length_b   1.000
_cell.length_c   1.000
_cell.angle_alpha   90.00
_cell.angle_beta   90.00
_cell.angle_gamma   90.00
#
_symmetry.space_group_name_H-M   'P 1'
#
loop_
_entity.id
_entity.type
_entity.pdbx_description
1 polymer ?
#
loop_
_entity_poly.entity_id
_entity_poly.type
_entity_poly.pdbx_seq_one_letter_code
_entity_poly.pdbx_strand_id
1 'polypeptide(L)'
;MEKKKKLSLRGLWKVLKDSFIGFSEDKVLKLSGALAYYTIFSMAPLLIVIIFLCSIFFGRADTEDSIYSQIEGFVGSDTALQLQQIITNASLEGKGTFALITGIITLVIGATT
;
A
#
# COMPACT_ATOMS: atom_id res chain seq x y z
N MET A 1 -11.04 -12.02 49.44
CA MET A 1 -11.97 -12.59 48.45
C MET A 1 -12.41 -11.47 47.51
N GLU A 2 -11.86 -11.45 46.30
CA GLU A 2 -12.07 -10.39 45.30
C GLU A 2 -13.50 -10.46 44.76
N LYS A 3 -14.31 -9.43 44.99
CA LYS A 3 -15.70 -9.37 44.52
C LYS A 3 -15.68 -9.29 42.99
N LYS A 4 -15.93 -10.41 42.31
CA LYS A 4 -16.17 -10.45 40.86
C LYS A 4 -17.28 -9.44 40.51
N LYS A 5 -16.91 -8.31 39.91
CA LYS A 5 -17.85 -7.29 39.40
C LYS A 5 -18.80 -8.01 38.44
N LYS A 6 -20.07 -8.15 38.82
CA LYS A 6 -21.10 -8.65 37.92
C LYS A 6 -21.15 -7.71 36.71
N LEU A 7 -20.92 -8.26 35.51
CA LEU A 7 -21.07 -7.52 34.25
C LEU A 7 -22.52 -7.06 34.16
N SER A 8 -22.73 -5.76 34.40
CA SER A 8 -24.02 -5.11 34.26
C SER A 8 -24.21 -4.69 32.81
N LEU A 9 -25.41 -4.83 32.27
CA LEU A 9 -25.80 -4.31 30.94
C LEU A 9 -25.42 -2.83 30.77
N ARG A 10 -25.57 -2.02 31.83
CA ARG A 10 -25.14 -0.61 31.82
C ARG A 10 -23.62 -0.45 31.80
N GLY A 11 -22.89 -1.35 32.44
CA GLY A 11 -21.42 -1.37 32.43
C GLY A 11 -20.86 -1.77 31.07
N LEU A 12 -21.43 -2.80 30.45
CA LEU A 12 -21.10 -3.21 29.08
C LEU A 12 -21.40 -2.10 28.08
N TRP A 13 -22.58 -1.47 28.17
CA TRP A 13 -22.94 -0.32 27.33
C TRP A 13 -21.97 0.84 27.50
N LYS A 14 -21.56 1.13 28.75
CA LYS A 14 -20.59 2.18 29.03
C LYS A 14 -19.23 1.87 28.40
N VAL A 15 -18.70 0.67 28.57
CA VAL A 15 -17.41 0.27 27.96
C VAL A 15 -17.49 0.36 26.44
N LEU A 16 -18.57 -0.13 25.83
CA LEU A 16 -18.75 -0.10 24.38
C LEU A 16 -18.81 1.33 23.84
N LYS A 17 -19.51 2.22 24.56
CA LYS A 17 -19.56 3.66 24.24
C LYS A 17 -18.20 4.32 24.40
N ASP A 18 -17.50 4.08 25.51
CA ASP A 18 -16.19 4.65 25.80
C ASP A 18 -15.15 4.15 24.77
N SER A 19 -15.22 2.89 24.34
CA SER A 19 -14.38 2.34 23.26
C SER A 19 -14.65 3.00 21.91
N PHE A 20 -15.92 3.25 21.56
CA PHE A 20 -16.24 3.93 20.30
C PHE A 20 -15.78 5.39 20.30
N ILE A 21 -15.92 6.09 21.43
CA ILE A 21 -15.42 7.45 21.61
C ILE A 21 -13.90 7.46 21.46
N GLY A 22 -13.17 6.60 22.20
CA GLY A 22 -11.73 6.50 22.10
C GLY A 22 -11.25 6.16 20.68
N PHE A 23 -11.89 5.19 20.01
CA PHE A 23 -11.59 4.84 18.62
C PHE A 23 -11.76 6.03 17.66
N SER A 24 -12.78 6.86 17.87
CA SER A 24 -12.99 8.06 17.05
C SER A 24 -12.02 9.19 17.41
N GLU A 25 -11.71 9.38 18.69
CA GLU A 25 -10.75 10.38 19.18
C GLU A 25 -9.33 10.09 18.68
N ASP A 26 -8.96 8.81 18.61
CA ASP A 26 -7.69 8.33 18.05
C ASP A 26 -7.64 8.44 16.51
N LYS A 27 -8.70 8.99 15.88
CA LYS A 27 -8.81 9.21 14.42
C LYS A 27 -8.54 7.94 13.61
N VAL A 28 -8.86 6.77 14.17
CA VAL A 28 -8.47 5.47 13.58
C VAL A 28 -8.97 5.35 12.15
N LEU A 29 -10.22 5.71 11.87
CA LEU A 29 -10.79 5.68 10.51
C LEU A 29 -10.03 6.58 9.53
N LYS A 30 -9.62 7.77 9.99
CA LYS A 30 -8.88 8.72 9.14
C LYS A 30 -7.47 8.21 8.85
N LEU A 31 -6.78 7.71 9.87
CA LEU A 31 -5.41 7.19 9.74
C LEU A 31 -5.39 5.88 8.93
N SER A 32 -6.33 4.97 9.16
CA SER A 32 -6.45 3.73 8.38
C SER A 32 -6.81 4.02 6.92
N GLY A 33 -7.71 4.99 6.69
CA GLY A 33 -8.07 5.43 5.35
C GLY A 33 -6.89 6.07 4.61
N ALA A 34 -6.14 6.94 5.28
CA ALA A 34 -4.92 7.55 4.73
C ALA A 34 -3.87 6.49 4.41
N LEU A 35 -3.61 5.54 5.32
CA LEU A 35 -2.66 4.45 5.09
C LEU A 35 -3.03 3.60 3.87
N ALA A 36 -4.31 3.25 3.72
CA ALA A 36 -4.78 2.50 2.56
C ALA A 36 -4.63 3.30 1.25
N TYR A 37 -4.99 4.60 1.29
CA TYR A 37 -4.82 5.51 0.15
C TYR A 37 -3.35 5.61 -0.26
N TYR A 38 -2.45 5.88 0.70
CA TYR A 38 -1.02 5.96 0.43
C TYR A 38 -0.45 4.66 -0.09
N THR A 39 -0.88 3.51 0.44
CA THR A 39 -0.42 2.21 -0.06
C THR A 39 -0.80 2.02 -1.53
N ILE A 40 -2.09 2.13 -1.87
CA ILE A 40 -2.58 1.89 -3.24
C ILE A 40 -1.96 2.88 -4.23
N PHE A 41 -1.92 4.17 -3.90
CA PHE A 41 -1.38 5.19 -4.81
C PHE A 41 0.15 5.17 -4.90
N SER A 42 0.86 4.68 -3.88
CA SER A 42 2.33 4.53 -3.92
C SER A 42 2.79 3.24 -4.59
N MET A 43 1.93 2.23 -4.74
CA MET A 43 2.28 0.94 -5.32
C MET A 43 2.84 1.05 -6.74
N ALA A 44 2.18 1.81 -7.63
CA ALA A 44 2.63 1.94 -9.01
C ALA A 44 4.03 2.61 -9.12
N PRO A 45 4.29 3.78 -8.49
CA PRO A 45 5.62 4.38 -8.44
C PRO A 45 6.68 3.46 -7.82
N LEU A 46 6.34 2.74 -6.74
CA LEU A 46 7.28 1.82 -6.07
C LEU A 46 7.71 0.69 -7.01
N LEU A 47 6.77 0.09 -7.74
CA LEU A 47 7.04 -0.98 -8.68
C LEU A 47 7.92 -0.53 -9.85
N ILE A 48 7.70 0.68 -10.36
CA ILE A 48 8.57 1.27 -11.39
C ILE A 48 10.01 1.37 -10.88
N VAL A 49 10.21 1.81 -9.64
CA VAL A 49 11.55 1.89 -9.02
C VAL A 49 12.17 0.50 -8.84
N ILE A 50 11.39 -0.48 -8.36
CA ILE A 50 11.86 -1.87 -8.19
C ILE A 50 12.31 -2.45 -9.54
N ILE A 51 11.51 -2.31 -10.60
CA ILE A 51 11.82 -2.82 -11.94
C ILE A 51 13.06 -2.14 -12.51
N PHE A 52 13.19 -0.82 -12.31
CA PHE A 52 14.39 -0.09 -12.71
C PHE A 52 15.65 -0.61 -12.02
N LEU A 53 15.59 -0.82 -10.69
CA LEU A 53 16.70 -1.39 -9.94
C LEU A 53 17.03 -2.81 -10.42
N CYS A 54 16.03 -3.67 -10.58
CA CYS A 54 16.22 -5.02 -11.11
C CYS A 54 16.83 -5.00 -12.51
N SER A 55 16.43 -4.08 -13.38
CA SER A 55 16.99 -3.94 -14.74
C SER A 55 18.48 -3.59 -14.72
N ILE A 56 18.93 -2.79 -13.75
CA ILE A 56 20.35 -2.44 -13.55
C ILE A 56 21.16 -3.67 -13.12
N PHE A 57 20.63 -4.50 -12.22
CA PHE A 57 21.36 -5.63 -11.63
C PHE A 57 21.26 -6.94 -12.43
N PHE A 58 20.14 -7.20 -13.11
CA PHE A 58 19.84 -8.48 -13.76
C PHE A 58 19.86 -8.44 -15.30
N GLY A 59 19.95 -7.26 -15.92
CA GLY A 59 19.92 -7.12 -17.39
C GLY A 59 18.51 -7.27 -17.98
N ARG A 60 18.30 -6.66 -19.15
CA ARG A 60 16.98 -6.30 -19.72
C ARG A 60 16.13 -7.46 -20.27
N ALA A 61 16.68 -8.67 -20.39
CA ALA A 61 16.07 -9.73 -21.22
C ALA A 61 15.25 -10.77 -20.44
N ASP A 62 15.51 -10.96 -19.14
CA ASP A 62 14.89 -12.04 -18.34
C ASP A 62 14.12 -11.55 -17.09
N THR A 63 14.00 -10.23 -16.90
CA THR A 63 13.49 -9.65 -15.64
C THR A 63 11.99 -9.41 -15.59
N GLU A 64 11.34 -9.06 -16.71
CA GLU A 64 9.92 -8.71 -16.70
C GLU A 64 9.04 -9.89 -16.25
N ASP A 65 9.22 -11.07 -16.85
CA ASP A 65 8.40 -12.25 -16.54
C ASP A 65 8.65 -12.78 -15.11
N SER A 66 9.90 -12.74 -14.63
CA SER A 66 10.24 -13.21 -13.27
C SER A 66 9.72 -12.26 -12.19
N ILE A 67 9.81 -10.95 -12.40
CA ILE A 67 9.27 -9.96 -11.46
C ILE A 67 7.75 -10.06 -11.44
N TYR A 68 7.13 -10.21 -12.60
CA TYR A 68 5.68 -10.33 -12.72
C TYR A 68 5.14 -11.55 -11.96
N SER A 69 5.78 -12.71 -12.13
CA SER A 69 5.45 -13.95 -11.41
C SER A 69 5.54 -13.78 -9.88
N GLN A 70 6.53 -13.04 -9.39
CA GLN A 70 6.63 -12.76 -7.96
C GLN A 70 5.53 -11.83 -7.47
N ILE A 71 5.24 -10.76 -8.21
CA ILE A 71 4.13 -9.84 -7.89
C ILE A 71 2.82 -10.62 -7.84
N GLU A 72 2.52 -11.44 -8.85
CA GLU A 72 1.36 -12.31 -8.87
C GLU A 72 1.27 -13.23 -7.64
N GLY A 73 2.38 -13.81 -7.22
CA GLY A 73 2.44 -14.64 -6.00
C GLY A 73 2.08 -13.89 -4.71
N PHE A 74 2.29 -12.57 -4.66
CA PHE A 74 1.99 -11.74 -3.48
C PHE A 74 0.61 -11.08 -3.51
N VAL A 75 0.16 -10.60 -4.67
CA VAL A 75 -1.07 -9.79 -4.79
C VAL A 75 -2.20 -10.50 -5.55
N GLY A 76 -1.96 -11.65 -6.14
CA GLY A 76 -2.91 -12.39 -6.98
C GLY A 76 -2.93 -11.90 -8.43
N SER A 77 -3.46 -12.75 -9.33
CA SER A 77 -3.43 -12.55 -10.78
C SER A 77 -4.10 -11.26 -11.25
N ASP A 78 -5.26 -10.92 -10.69
CA ASP A 78 -6.04 -9.76 -11.13
C ASP A 78 -5.33 -8.43 -10.83
N THR A 79 -4.74 -8.32 -9.64
CA THR A 79 -3.97 -7.15 -9.23
C THR A 79 -2.64 -7.09 -9.97
N ALA A 80 -1.99 -8.23 -10.18
CA ALA A 80 -0.79 -8.30 -10.99
C ALA A 80 -1.06 -7.80 -12.43
N LEU A 81 -2.12 -8.25 -13.09
CA LEU A 81 -2.49 -7.81 -14.44
C LEU A 81 -2.67 -6.30 -14.56
N GLN A 82 -3.34 -5.68 -13.58
CA GLN A 82 -3.50 -4.23 -13.54
C GLN A 82 -2.16 -3.51 -13.38
N LEU A 83 -1.27 -4.04 -12.54
CA LEU A 83 0.08 -3.50 -12.36
C LEU A 83 0.91 -3.63 -13.65
N GLN A 84 0.83 -4.78 -14.34
CA GLN A 84 1.49 -4.99 -15.63
C GLN A 84 1.10 -3.90 -16.62
N GLN A 85 -0.20 -3.65 -16.76
CA GLN A 85 -0.71 -2.66 -17.69
C GLN A 85 -0.22 -1.26 -17.35
N ILE A 86 -0.19 -0.89 -16.06
CA ILE A 86 0.34 0.40 -15.61
C ILE A 86 1.84 0.53 -15.98
N ILE A 87 2.61 -0.53 -15.75
CA ILE A 87 4.05 -0.58 -16.04
C ILE A 87 4.33 -0.51 -17.54
N THR A 88 3.64 -1.32 -18.35
CA THR A 88 3.79 -1.35 -19.81
C THR A 88 3.43 0.00 -20.42
N ASN A 89 2.35 0.64 -19.94
CA ASN A 89 1.99 1.99 -20.38
C ASN A 89 3.05 3.02 -19.97
N ALA A 90 3.66 2.88 -18.79
CA ALA A 90 4.73 3.76 -18.33
C ALA A 90 6.06 3.54 -19.07
N SER A 91 6.35 2.33 -19.56
CA SER A 91 7.61 1.98 -20.25
C SER A 91 7.62 2.35 -21.74
N LEU A 92 6.46 2.37 -22.40
CA LEU A 92 6.33 2.65 -23.83
C LEU A 92 6.61 4.12 -24.23
N GLU A 93 6.56 5.08 -23.30
CA GLU A 93 6.70 6.52 -23.64
C GLU A 93 8.12 6.98 -23.98
N GLY A 94 9.16 6.14 -23.92
CA GLY A 94 10.53 6.51 -24.34
C GLY A 94 11.19 7.63 -23.50
N LYS A 95 10.54 8.07 -22.41
CA LYS A 95 11.01 9.11 -21.47
C LYS A 95 11.47 8.51 -20.14
N GLY A 96 12.23 7.42 -20.18
CA GLY A 96 12.59 6.63 -18.99
C GLY A 96 13.15 7.47 -17.83
N THR A 97 13.99 8.47 -18.13
CA THR A 97 14.56 9.35 -17.09
C THR A 97 13.54 10.31 -16.48
N PHE A 98 12.64 10.86 -17.27
CA PHE A 98 11.62 11.79 -16.76
C PHE A 98 10.58 11.04 -15.93
N ALA A 99 10.12 9.88 -16.40
CA ALA A 99 9.19 9.00 -15.69
C ALA A 99 9.80 8.48 -14.37
N LEU A 100 11.09 8.15 -14.35
CA LEU A 100 11.82 7.77 -13.13
C LEU A 100 11.85 8.92 -12.12
N ILE A 101 12.22 10.12 -12.56
CA ILE A 101 12.29 11.31 -11.69
C ILE A 101 10.91 11.62 -11.10
N THR A 102 9.85 11.64 -11.93
CA THR A 102 8.49 11.88 -11.45
C THR A 102 8.02 10.77 -10.53
N GLY A 103 8.33 9.50 -10.84
CA GLY A 103 8.02 8.35 -10.00
C GLY A 103 8.68 8.43 -8.62
N ILE A 104 9.97 8.79 -8.55
CA ILE A 104 10.68 8.99 -7.28
C ILE A 104 10.05 10.15 -6.49
N ILE A 105 9.76 11.28 -7.14
CA ILE A 105 9.13 12.43 -6.49
C ILE A 105 7.75 12.05 -5.93
N THR A 106 6.92 11.39 -6.74
CA THR A 106 5.58 10.93 -6.33
C THR A 106 5.66 9.91 -5.19
N LEU A 107 6.60 8.98 -5.24
CA LEU A 107 6.82 8.01 -4.15
C LEU A 107 7.21 8.71 -2.86
N VAL A 108 8.19 9.62 -2.90
CA VAL A 108 8.68 10.32 -1.72
C VAL A 108 7.56 11.16 -1.09
N ILE A 109 6.77 11.86 -1.90
CA ILE A 109 5.65 12.64 -1.40
C ILE A 109 4.57 11.71 -0.84
N GLY A 110 4.08 10.76 -1.64
CA GLY A 110 2.96 9.88 -1.26
C GLY A 110 3.25 8.93 -0.10
N ALA A 111 4.51 8.58 0.15
CA ALA A 111 4.90 7.74 1.28
C ALA A 111 5.22 8.53 2.56
N THR A 112 5.48 9.84 2.46
CA THR A 112 5.93 10.67 3.61
C THR A 112 4.83 11.59 4.16
N THR A 113 3.90 12.04 3.32
CA THR A 113 2.76 12.90 3.72
C THR A 113 1.49 12.10 3.79
#